data_AF-A0A534T8I3-F1
#
_entry.id   AF-A0A534T8I3-F1
#
_cell.length_a   1.000
_cell.length_b   1.000
_cell.length_c   1.000
_cell.angle_alpha   90.00
_cell.angle_beta   90.00
_cell.angle_gamma   90.00
#
_symmetry.space_group_name_H-M   'P 1'
#
loop_
_entity.id
_entity.type
_entity.pdbx_description
1 polymer ?
#
loop_
_entity_poly.entity_id
_entity_poly.type
_entity_poly.pdbx_seq_one_letter_code
_entity_poly.pdbx_strand_id
1 'polypeptide(L)'
;MRSGSRRYRARRVRSRQVTRAILAVTFTNKAALEMKERVRKLAGEAAQAVTVSTFHSFCLRIVRRERGRSRSSPLENWLPELGSNQRPTD
;
A
#
# COMPACT_ATOMS: atom_id res chain seq x y z
N MET A 1 -3.80 -32.31 -54.34
CA MET A 1 -3.45 -32.49 -52.92
C MET A 1 -2.39 -31.46 -52.49
N ARG A 2 -2.77 -30.39 -51.78
CA ARG A 2 -1.82 -29.45 -51.14
C ARG A 2 -1.95 -29.62 -49.62
N SER A 3 -1.01 -30.32 -48.99
CA SER A 3 -1.01 -30.54 -47.54
C SER A 3 -0.57 -29.27 -46.81
N GLY A 4 -1.55 -28.44 -46.43
CA GLY A 4 -1.33 -27.28 -45.58
C GLY A 4 -1.07 -27.70 -44.14
N SER A 5 0.18 -27.99 -43.78
CA SER A 5 0.60 -28.24 -42.40
C SER A 5 0.63 -26.91 -41.63
N ARG A 6 -0.51 -26.53 -41.03
CA ARG A 6 -0.63 -25.33 -40.18
C ARG A 6 0.07 -25.58 -38.85
N ARG A 7 1.34 -25.17 -38.76
CA ARG A 7 2.10 -25.14 -37.50
C ARG A 7 1.60 -23.99 -36.63
N TYR A 8 0.72 -24.30 -35.68
CA TYR A 8 0.35 -23.38 -34.62
C TYR A 8 1.54 -23.20 -33.64
N ARG A 9 2.16 -22.02 -33.66
CA ARG A 9 3.22 -21.65 -32.73
C ARG A 9 2.59 -21.19 -31.42
N ALA A 10 2.41 -22.11 -30.48
CA ALA A 10 1.91 -21.79 -29.15
C ALA A 10 2.91 -20.89 -28.40
N ARG A 11 2.66 -19.59 -28.38
CA ARG A 11 3.43 -18.63 -27.59
C ARG A 11 2.88 -18.63 -26.17
N ARG A 12 3.55 -19.38 -25.29
CA ARG A 12 3.27 -19.35 -23.84
C ARG A 12 3.64 -17.97 -23.30
N VAL A 13 2.64 -17.09 -23.18
CA VAL A 13 2.77 -15.84 -22.43
C VAL A 13 2.90 -16.23 -20.95
N ARG A 14 4.13 -16.33 -20.45
CA ARG A 14 4.37 -16.21 -19.01
C ARG A 14 4.02 -14.77 -18.66
N SER A 15 2.90 -14.55 -17.98
CA SER A 15 2.63 -13.28 -17.34
C SER A 15 3.83 -12.95 -16.46
N ARG A 16 4.51 -11.84 -16.75
CA ARG A 16 5.52 -11.26 -15.87
C ARG A 16 4.76 -10.87 -14.59
N GLN A 17 4.79 -11.71 -13.56
CA GLN A 17 4.31 -11.32 -12.25
C GLN A 17 5.18 -10.16 -11.79
N VAL A 18 4.62 -8.96 -11.83
CA VAL A 18 5.15 -7.85 -11.04
C VAL A 18 4.74 -8.17 -9.61
N THR A 19 5.60 -8.84 -8.85
CA THR A 19 5.40 -9.12 -7.43
C THR A 19 5.53 -7.83 -6.63
N ARG A 20 4.60 -6.90 -6.86
CA ARG A 20 4.36 -5.76 -5.97
C ARG A 20 3.85 -6.40 -4.68
N ALA A 21 4.54 -6.14 -3.56
CA ALA A 21 4.19 -6.67 -2.25
C ALA A 21 2.66 -6.67 -2.04
N ILE A 22 2.10 -7.82 -1.70
CA ILE A 22 0.65 -7.99 -1.56
C ILE A 22 0.24 -7.44 -0.20
N LEU A 23 -0.78 -6.59 -0.16
CA LEU A 23 -1.36 -6.09 1.08
C LEU A 23 -2.73 -6.75 1.31
N ALA A 24 -2.87 -7.44 2.43
CA ALA A 24 -4.13 -7.94 2.94
C ALA A 24 -4.58 -7.09 4.14
N VAL A 25 -5.79 -6.53 4.06
CA VAL A 25 -6.38 -5.70 5.12
C VAL A 25 -7.58 -6.42 5.73
N THR A 26 -7.76 -6.31 7.04
CA THR A 26 -8.92 -6.87 7.75
C THR A 26 -9.43 -5.95 8.86
N PHE A 27 -10.61 -6.27 9.40
CA PHE A 27 -11.30 -5.44 10.39
C PHE A 27 -10.86 -5.73 11.84
N THR A 28 -10.30 -6.91 12.12
CA THR A 28 -9.93 -7.29 13.49
C THR A 28 -8.48 -7.75 13.58
N ASN A 29 -7.86 -7.53 14.74
CA ASN A 29 -6.52 -8.02 15.01
C ASN A 29 -6.45 -9.55 14.97
N LYS A 30 -7.50 -10.23 15.46
CA LYS A 30 -7.57 -11.69 15.45
C LYS A 30 -7.55 -12.26 14.03
N ALA A 31 -8.38 -11.72 13.13
CA ALA A 31 -8.38 -12.14 11.73
C ALA A 31 -7.03 -11.86 11.05
N ALA A 32 -6.36 -10.75 11.39
CA ALA A 32 -5.06 -10.43 10.81
C ALA A 32 -4.00 -11.47 11.21
N LEU A 33 -4.01 -11.90 12.48
CA LEU A 33 -3.11 -12.93 13.00
C LEU A 33 -3.38 -14.30 12.36
N GLU A 34 -4.64 -14.72 12.31
CA GLU A 34 -5.04 -15.99 11.69
C GLU A 34 -4.69 -16.03 10.20
N MET A 35 -4.93 -14.93 9.47
CA MET A 35 -4.56 -14.82 8.06
C MET A 35 -3.04 -14.86 7.87
N LYS A 36 -2.26 -14.18 8.71
CA LYS A 36 -0.79 -14.22 8.66
C LYS A 36 -0.26 -15.63 8.85
N GLU A 37 -0.82 -16.38 9.80
CA GLU A 37 -0.44 -17.76 10.05
C GLU A 37 -0.79 -18.67 8.86
N ARG A 38 -1.99 -18.51 8.29
CA ARG A 38 -2.42 -19.26 7.10
C ARG A 38 -1.53 -18.97 5.89
N VAL A 39 -1.21 -17.70 5.64
CA VAL A 39 -0.33 -17.30 4.53
C VAL A 39 1.07 -17.88 4.72
N ARG A 40 1.60 -17.87 5.96
CA ARG A 40 2.89 -18.50 6.27
C ARG A 40 2.90 -19.99 5.94
N LYS A 41 1.85 -20.72 6.34
CA LYS A 41 1.73 -22.16 6.06
C LYS A 41 1.62 -22.47 4.56
N LEU A 42 0.94 -21.62 3.79
CA LEU A 42 0.70 -21.84 2.36
C LEU A 42 1.85 -21.40 1.46
N ALA A 43 2.48 -20.26 1.78
CA ALA A 43 3.43 -19.60 0.89
C ALA A 43 4.90 -19.74 1.36
N GLY A 44 5.16 -20.28 2.55
CA GLY A 44 6.52 -20.45 3.07
C GLY A 44 7.30 -19.14 3.08
N GLU A 45 8.48 -19.12 2.47
CA GLU A 45 9.32 -17.92 2.34
C GLU A 45 8.63 -16.77 1.58
N ALA A 46 7.76 -17.09 0.62
CA ALA A 46 7.03 -16.08 -0.14
C ALA A 46 5.98 -15.33 0.72
N ALA A 47 5.66 -15.82 1.92
CA ALA A 47 4.80 -15.12 2.86
C ALA A 47 5.39 -13.76 3.30
N GLN A 48 6.72 -13.59 3.23
CA GLN A 48 7.39 -12.32 3.54
C GLN A 48 7.00 -11.19 2.58
N ALA A 49 6.59 -11.53 1.36
CA ALA A 49 6.08 -10.57 0.37
C ALA A 49 4.63 -10.13 0.64
N VAL A 50 3.96 -10.74 1.63
CA VAL A 50 2.57 -10.45 1.98
C VAL A 50 2.50 -9.69 3.31
N THR A 51 2.05 -8.44 3.24
CA THR A 51 1.74 -7.64 4.43
C THR A 51 0.30 -7.89 4.85
N VAL A 52 0.08 -8.34 6.09
CA VAL A 52 -1.27 -8.48 6.68
C VAL A 52 -1.42 -7.48 7.82
N SER A 53 -2.44 -6.63 7.78
CA SER A 53 -2.69 -5.61 8.81
C SER A 53 -4.17 -5.29 8.96
N THR A 54 -4.55 -4.63 10.05
CA THR A 54 -5.87 -3.98 10.12
C THR A 54 -5.89 -2.68 9.32
N PHE A 55 -7.09 -2.20 8.98
CA PHE A 55 -7.26 -0.92 8.28
C PHE A 55 -6.58 0.23 9.03
N HIS A 56 -6.85 0.37 10.33
CA HIS A 56 -6.27 1.42 11.17
C HIS A 56 -4.74 1.38 11.21
N SER A 57 -4.16 0.19 11.41
CA SER A 57 -2.69 0.02 11.45
C SER A 57 -2.05 0.37 10.11
N PHE A 58 -2.71 0.04 9.00
CA PHE A 58 -2.23 0.38 7.67
C PHE A 58 -2.28 1.89 7.40
N CYS A 59 -3.42 2.55 7.69
CA CYS A 59 -3.57 3.98 7.51
C CYS A 59 -2.59 4.77 8.39
N LEU A 60 -2.43 4.38 9.64
CA LEU A 60 -1.45 5.00 10.55
C LEU A 60 -0.01 4.86 10.02
N ARG A 61 0.33 3.72 9.42
CA ARG A 61 1.65 3.51 8.79
C ARG A 61 1.89 4.47 7.64
N ILE A 62 0.87 4.73 6.80
CA ILE A 62 0.95 5.71 5.70
C ILE A 62 1.17 7.10 6.27
N VAL A 63 0.33 7.55 7.21
CA VAL A 63 0.41 8.89 7.79
C VAL A 63 1.79 9.12 8.43
N ARG A 64 2.32 8.14 9.16
CA ARG A 64 3.66 8.23 9.76
C ARG A 64 4.77 8.33 8.71
N ARG A 65 4.63 7.63 7.57
CA ARG A 65 5.59 7.71 6.46
C ARG A 65 5.59 9.09 5.80
N GLU A 66 4.41 9.68 5.59
CA GLU A 66 4.29 10.96 4.89
C GLU A 66 4.60 12.17 5.80
N ARG A 67 4.40 12.06 7.13
CA ARG A 67 4.73 13.14 8.08
C ARG A 67 6.19 13.59 8.01
N GLY A 68 7.14 12.70 7.73
CA GLY A 68 8.54 13.06 7.55
C GLY A 68 8.84 13.78 6.23
N ARG A 69 7.92 13.70 5.26
CA ARG A 69 8.06 14.28 3.91
C ARG A 69 7.52 15.71 3.82
N SER A 70 6.60 16.09 4.71
CA SER A 70 5.95 17.42 4.72
C SER A 70 6.70 18.50 5.50
N ARG A 71 8.00 18.33 5.80
CA ARG A 71 8.79 19.38 6.50
C ARG A 71 9.08 20.63 5.68
N SER A 72 8.76 20.67 4.40
CA SER A 72 8.55 21.93 3.68
C SER A 72 7.04 22.18 3.65
N SER A 73 6.50 22.76 4.71
CA SER A 73 5.15 23.31 4.66
C SER A 73 5.24 24.61 3.86
N PRO A 74 4.60 24.73 2.67
CA PRO A 74 4.44 26.03 2.02
C PRO A 74 3.61 26.99 2.87
N LEU A 75 2.98 26.53 3.97
CA LEU A 75 2.11 27.32 4.83
C LEU A 75 2.85 28.33 5.70
N GLU A 76 4.18 28.25 5.85
CA GLU A 76 4.97 29.35 6.42
C GLU A 76 4.86 30.63 5.56
N ASN A 77 4.60 30.50 4.26
CA ASN A 77 4.35 31.63 3.37
C ASN A 77 2.88 32.07 3.30
N TRP A 78 1.94 31.28 3.86
CA TRP A 78 0.49 31.60 3.89
C TRP A 78 0.02 32.20 5.22
N LEU A 79 0.94 32.44 6.17
CA LEU A 79 0.68 33.19 7.39
C LEU A 79 1.51 34.49 7.43
N PRO A 80 1.30 35.47 6.52
CA PRO A 80 1.91 36.78 6.72
C PRO A 80 1.22 37.59 7.83
N GLU A 81 -0.05 37.32 8.17
CA GLU A 81 -0.81 38.22 9.04
C GLU A 81 -1.86 37.49 9.89
N LEU A 82 -1.44 36.70 10.87
CA LEU A 82 -2.19 36.70 12.13
C LEU A 82 -1.88 38.03 12.84
N GLY A 83 -2.43 39.10 12.26
CA GLY A 83 -2.48 40.40 12.87
C GLY A 83 -3.07 40.24 14.26
N SER A 84 -2.31 40.72 15.24
CA SER A 84 -2.75 41.09 16.57
C SER A 84 -4.27 41.28 16.67
N ASN A 85 -4.99 40.23 17.07
CA ASN A 85 -6.38 40.38 17.46
C ASN A 85 -6.37 41.15 18.77
N GLN A 86 -6.60 42.46 18.66
CA GLN A 86 -6.76 43.37 19.77
C GLN A 86 -7.86 42.80 20.67
N ARG A 87 -7.52 42.50 21.92
CA ARG A 87 -8.54 42.19 22.94
C ARG A 87 -9.39 43.44 23.12
N PRO A 88 -10.73 43.36 23.11
CA PRO A 88 -11.55 44.47 23.57
C PRO A 88 -11.21 44.70 25.05
N THR A 89 -10.74 45.90 25.38
CA THR A 89 -10.71 46.38 26.76
C THR A 89 -12.10 46.89 27.09
N ASP A 90 -12.80 46.15 27.94
CA ASP A 90 -13.78 46.68 28.91
C ASP A 90 -13.48 45.99 30.25
#